data_AF-A0A932FE29-F1
#
_entry.id   AF-A0A932FE29-F1
#
_cell.length_a   1.000
_cell.length_b   1.000
_cell.length_c   1.000
_cell.angle_alpha   90.00
_cell.angle_beta   90.00
_cell.angle_gamma   90.00
#
_symmetry.space_group_name_H-M   'P 1'
#
loop_
_entity.id
_entity.type
_entity.pdbx_description
1 polymer ?
#
loop_
_entity_poly.entity_id
_entity_poly.type
_entity_poly.pdbx_seq_one_letter_code
_entity_poly.pdbx_strand_id
1 'polypeptide(L)'
;MARAHYQDTVQDREGNAISGASVRVLDPATGLLLGATLYVADTGVLTLANPLTTDSTGHFAFYLDTAQRVRLSTTAAGWSSASTLDVDVPIPPTSYALATDLTGHIGNLANPHAVTAAQAGAIPMTQKAAASGVAALNASSLVVQDPASADTERNPNTIVKRNAGGDIDARYLTSVYSMTTEAESNSTGVSRLVGKIGADLTAMRSVSAAGVYDFIKSLLDAAYSAITHTHSNSTLTADVARSNLLTNGGFQTWQRGGGWFTAQNAYSADRWQIFLGGTSTIQVGKSLDNGPSRENTLNGMYTHNANSGVIQTLKLTTDGLLELRGRTVSFSVYLWTGTANAVRAAVQTDGTGGATTYSAYHTGASTWQRLSVTVTVPDTATTITVYTAYLTASCTFYAAQAMLTVGSVAADYVPLHPADDLERCLRYYETTVGDPAGVPSIRGNGAGAGTQFGGTFFYRAVKPVPPTFTRVGTWTVSNCNQPTLGAAGRYAADFYTTTLAAGAALTWASSTADGVTVEANP
;
A
#
# COMPACT_ATOMS: atom_id res chain seq x y z
N MET A 1 20.28 -25.22 25.53
CA MET A 1 19.38 -24.92 24.40
C MET A 1 18.99 -23.46 24.50
N ALA A 2 18.82 -22.76 23.38
CA ALA A 2 18.36 -21.38 23.42
C ALA A 2 16.93 -21.35 23.99
N ARG A 3 16.71 -20.55 25.02
CA ARG A 3 15.38 -20.33 25.60
C ARG A 3 14.53 -19.44 24.71
N ALA A 4 13.22 -19.62 24.78
CA ALA A 4 12.27 -18.70 24.18
C ALA A 4 12.29 -17.35 24.92
N HIS A 5 12.14 -16.25 24.21
CA HIS A 5 12.32 -14.90 24.75
C HIS A 5 11.15 -13.99 24.37
N TYR A 6 10.65 -13.24 25.35
CA TYR A 6 9.71 -12.15 25.13
C TYR A 6 10.18 -10.91 25.89
N GLN A 7 10.08 -9.76 25.24
CA GLN A 7 10.33 -8.45 25.84
C GLN A 7 9.37 -7.44 25.26
N ASP A 8 8.97 -6.46 26.08
CA ASP A 8 8.04 -5.41 25.68
C ASP A 8 8.15 -4.22 26.64
N THR A 9 7.50 -3.11 26.31
CA THR A 9 7.43 -1.91 27.15
C THR A 9 5.98 -1.62 27.51
N VAL A 10 5.70 -1.51 28.81
CA VAL A 10 4.38 -1.05 29.26
C VAL A 10 4.29 0.46 29.05
N GLN A 11 3.33 0.89 28.23
CA GLN A 11 3.13 2.30 27.88
C GLN A 11 1.67 2.73 28.10
N ASP A 12 1.45 4.03 28.28
CA ASP A 12 0.12 4.63 28.26
C ASP A 12 -0.41 4.83 26.81
N ARG A 13 -1.59 5.44 26.66
CA ARG A 13 -2.20 5.65 25.32
C ARG A 13 -1.47 6.70 24.51
N GLU A 14 -0.68 7.53 25.17
CA GLU A 14 0.15 8.58 24.60
C GLU A 14 1.57 8.06 24.25
N GLY A 15 1.89 6.80 24.57
CA GLY A 15 3.17 6.15 24.28
C GLY A 15 4.26 6.38 25.35
N ASN A 16 3.92 6.97 26.50
CA ASN A 16 4.86 7.16 27.59
C ASN A 16 5.05 5.85 28.36
N ALA A 17 6.30 5.50 28.66
CA ALA A 17 6.62 4.30 29.43
C ALA A 17 6.17 4.39 30.91
N ILE A 18 5.65 3.29 31.44
CA ILE A 18 5.17 3.17 32.81
C ILE A 18 6.15 2.33 33.64
N SER A 19 6.98 3.01 34.43
CA SER A 19 7.92 2.39 35.38
C SER A 19 7.20 1.73 36.55
N GLY A 20 7.73 0.59 37.03
CA GLY A 20 7.20 -0.12 38.20
C GLY A 20 5.84 -0.78 38.01
N ALA A 21 5.38 -0.94 36.76
CA ALA A 21 4.18 -1.69 36.44
C ALA A 21 4.41 -3.18 36.75
N SER A 22 3.41 -3.85 37.32
CA SER A 22 3.43 -5.29 37.56
C SER A 22 2.90 -6.02 36.34
N VAL A 23 3.68 -6.95 35.79
CA VAL A 23 3.34 -7.75 34.61
C VAL A 23 3.20 -9.22 35.01
N ARG A 24 1.99 -9.75 34.95
CA ARG A 24 1.68 -11.16 35.19
C ARG A 24 1.78 -11.93 33.89
N VAL A 25 2.55 -13.01 33.89
CA VAL A 25 2.59 -13.99 32.80
C VAL A 25 1.62 -15.12 33.14
N LEU A 26 0.57 -15.29 32.35
CA LEU A 26 -0.55 -16.19 32.61
C LEU A 26 -0.59 -17.32 31.58
N ASP A 27 -1.09 -18.48 32.01
CA ASP A 27 -1.46 -19.57 31.10
C ASP A 27 -2.72 -19.17 30.30
N PRO A 28 -2.71 -19.19 28.95
CA PRO A 28 -3.84 -18.76 28.13
C PRO A 28 -5.13 -19.56 28.35
N ALA A 29 -5.00 -20.85 28.71
CA ALA A 29 -6.13 -21.76 28.86
C ALA A 29 -6.82 -21.59 30.22
N THR A 30 -6.05 -21.35 31.29
CA THR A 30 -6.59 -21.26 32.65
C THR A 30 -6.76 -19.82 33.16
N GLY A 31 -6.02 -18.86 32.61
CA GLY A 31 -5.95 -17.48 33.12
C GLY A 31 -5.22 -17.35 34.46
N LEU A 32 -4.61 -18.43 34.98
CA LEU A 32 -3.80 -18.43 36.20
C LEU A 32 -2.35 -18.06 35.89
N LEU A 33 -1.55 -17.75 36.92
CA LEU A 33 -0.12 -17.53 36.76
C LEU A 33 0.52 -18.73 36.08
N LEU A 34 1.35 -18.48 35.07
CA LEU A 34 2.06 -19.51 34.34
C LEU A 34 2.93 -20.31 35.32
N GLY A 35 2.75 -21.63 35.35
CA GLY A 35 3.52 -22.53 36.22
C GLY A 35 4.95 -22.78 35.74
N ALA A 36 5.28 -22.39 34.51
CA ALA A 36 6.63 -22.47 33.97
C ALA A 36 7.56 -21.43 34.63
N THR A 37 8.80 -21.82 34.88
CA THR A 37 9.84 -20.94 35.42
C THR A 37 10.20 -19.84 34.42
N LEU A 38 10.21 -18.59 34.88
CA LEU A 38 10.70 -17.45 34.13
C LEU A 38 12.20 -17.26 34.41
N TYR A 39 13.01 -17.01 33.39
CA TYR A 39 14.46 -16.83 33.52
C TYR A 39 14.90 -15.41 33.13
N VAL A 40 16.00 -14.96 33.73
CA VAL A 40 16.60 -13.63 33.48
C VAL A 40 17.32 -13.55 32.13
N ALA A 41 17.87 -14.66 31.65
CA ALA A 41 18.69 -14.72 30.45
C ALA A 41 18.41 -15.99 29.62
N ASP A 42 18.88 -15.96 28.37
CA ASP A 42 18.80 -17.05 27.40
C ASP A 42 19.49 -18.34 27.85
N THR A 43 20.42 -18.21 28.79
CA THR A 43 21.20 -19.25 29.43
C THR A 43 21.34 -18.98 30.94
N GLY A 44 21.74 -19.99 31.73
CA GLY A 44 21.94 -19.86 33.18
C GLY A 44 20.74 -20.24 34.05
N VAL A 45 20.88 -20.06 35.36
CA VAL A 45 19.96 -20.58 36.39
C VAL A 45 19.18 -19.51 37.15
N LEU A 46 19.43 -18.22 36.89
CA LEU A 46 18.73 -17.14 37.56
C LEU A 46 17.29 -17.06 37.08
N THR A 47 16.36 -17.10 38.04
CA THR A 47 14.92 -17.06 37.79
C THR A 47 14.33 -15.70 38.13
N LEU A 48 13.21 -15.37 37.50
CA LEU A 48 12.41 -14.20 37.77
C LEU A 48 11.16 -14.60 38.57
N ALA A 49 10.69 -13.69 39.42
CA ALA A 49 9.38 -13.83 40.03
C ALA A 49 8.28 -13.60 38.99
N ASN A 50 7.12 -14.24 39.19
CA ASN A 50 5.89 -13.94 38.44
C ASN A 50 4.83 -13.53 39.48
N PRO A 51 4.47 -12.23 39.57
CA PRO A 51 4.59 -11.19 38.55
C PRO A 51 6.00 -10.57 38.39
N LEU A 52 6.29 -10.09 37.17
CA LEU A 52 7.44 -9.25 36.85
C LEU A 52 7.16 -7.77 37.23
N THR A 53 8.21 -6.96 37.34
CA THR A 53 8.13 -5.50 37.54
C THR A 53 8.91 -4.80 36.44
N THR A 54 8.32 -3.80 35.80
CA THR A 54 9.01 -3.02 34.76
C THR A 54 10.10 -2.12 35.34
N ASP A 55 11.16 -1.90 34.58
CA ASP A 55 12.25 -1.01 34.95
C ASP A 55 11.89 0.49 34.80
N SER A 56 12.86 1.38 34.97
CA SER A 56 12.65 2.84 34.86
C SER A 56 12.22 3.32 33.47
N THR A 57 12.34 2.46 32.45
CA THR A 57 11.92 2.72 31.07
C THR A 57 10.63 1.97 30.71
N GLY A 58 9.95 1.39 31.69
CA GLY A 58 8.74 0.58 31.48
C GLY A 58 9.00 -0.76 30.79
N HIS A 59 10.26 -1.14 30.60
CA HIS A 59 10.65 -2.37 29.92
C HIS A 59 10.56 -3.56 30.87
N PHE A 60 10.16 -4.71 30.33
CA PHE A 60 10.31 -6.01 30.97
C PHE A 60 10.71 -7.04 29.92
N ALA A 61 11.43 -8.06 30.37
CA ALA A 61 11.79 -9.23 29.57
C ALA A 61 11.78 -10.49 30.43
N PHE A 62 11.51 -11.63 29.79
CA PHE A 62 11.64 -12.93 30.42
C PHE A 62 11.94 -14.01 29.39
N TYR A 63 12.53 -15.11 29.87
CA TYR A 63 12.84 -16.27 29.08
C TYR A 63 12.09 -17.52 29.59
N LEU A 64 11.75 -18.43 28.68
CA LEU A 64 11.08 -19.72 28.95
C LEU A 64 11.90 -20.87 28.35
N ASP A 65 11.93 -22.02 29.03
CA ASP A 65 12.66 -23.21 28.51
C ASP A 65 12.08 -23.74 27.19
N THR A 66 10.77 -23.60 26.99
CA THR A 66 10.07 -24.04 25.78
C THR A 66 9.25 -22.88 25.22
N ALA A 67 9.27 -22.72 23.89
CA ALA A 67 8.37 -21.78 23.21
C ALA A 67 6.91 -22.17 23.44
N GLN A 68 6.11 -21.19 23.86
CA GLN A 68 4.69 -21.38 24.15
C GLN A 68 3.95 -20.05 24.05
N ARG A 69 2.63 -20.12 23.98
CA ARG A 69 1.76 -18.96 24.10
C ARG A 69 1.52 -18.62 25.57
N VAL A 70 1.53 -17.33 25.88
CA VAL A 70 1.21 -16.82 27.21
C VAL A 70 0.23 -15.66 27.09
N ARG A 71 -0.50 -15.37 28.17
CA ARG A 71 -1.31 -14.16 28.28
C ARG A 71 -0.62 -13.19 29.23
N LEU A 72 -0.55 -11.91 28.89
CA LEU A 72 0.03 -10.91 29.78
C LEU A 72 -1.09 -10.07 30.41
N SER A 73 -0.97 -9.81 31.71
CA SER A 73 -1.86 -8.88 32.41
C SER A 73 -1.02 -7.87 33.19
N THR A 74 -1.23 -6.60 32.92
CA THR A 74 -0.45 -5.50 33.47
C THR A 74 -1.30 -4.66 34.42
N THR A 75 -0.70 -4.29 35.56
CA THR A 75 -1.32 -3.41 36.56
C THR A 75 -0.31 -2.38 37.03
N ALA A 76 -0.70 -1.10 37.10
CA ALA A 76 0.12 -0.01 37.60
C ALA A 76 -0.71 0.93 38.48
N ALA A 77 -0.11 1.53 39.50
CA ALA A 77 -0.80 2.45 40.41
C ALA A 77 -1.34 3.67 39.64
N GLY A 78 -2.64 3.97 39.78
CA GLY A 78 -3.30 5.06 39.06
C GLY A 78 -3.79 4.68 37.65
N TRP A 79 -3.58 3.44 37.20
CA TRP A 79 -3.99 2.97 35.87
C TRP A 79 -5.00 1.82 35.98
N SER A 80 -5.89 1.71 34.99
CA SER A 80 -6.74 0.53 34.84
C SER A 80 -5.90 -0.64 34.34
N SER A 81 -6.19 -1.85 34.82
CA SER A 81 -5.50 -3.05 34.35
C SER A 81 -5.73 -3.27 32.86
N ALA A 82 -4.69 -3.71 32.15
CA ALA A 82 -4.77 -4.11 30.75
C ALA A 82 -4.36 -5.58 30.62
N SER A 83 -4.94 -6.28 29.65
CA SER A 83 -4.54 -7.64 29.29
C SER A 83 -4.39 -7.73 27.79
N THR A 84 -3.25 -8.23 27.31
CA THR A 84 -3.07 -8.57 25.90
C THR A 84 -3.52 -10.00 25.69
N LEU A 85 -4.29 -10.24 24.62
CA LEU A 85 -4.70 -11.59 24.25
C LEU A 85 -3.51 -12.32 23.63
N ASP A 86 -3.16 -13.44 24.27
CA ASP A 86 -2.32 -14.54 23.82
C ASP A 86 -1.14 -14.16 22.91
N VAL A 87 0.01 -13.87 23.51
CA VAL A 87 1.28 -13.59 22.82
C VAL A 87 2.11 -14.85 22.66
N ASP A 88 2.73 -15.00 21.48
CA ASP A 88 3.69 -16.07 21.21
C ASP A 88 5.06 -15.70 21.80
N VAL A 89 5.66 -16.60 22.58
CA VAL A 89 7.04 -16.49 23.08
C VAL A 89 7.91 -17.46 22.27
N PRO A 90 8.51 -17.03 21.14
CA PRO A 90 9.26 -17.92 20.26
C PRO A 90 10.69 -18.16 20.78
N ILE A 91 11.31 -19.25 20.32
CA ILE A 91 12.77 -19.38 20.39
C ILE A 91 13.34 -18.37 19.38
N PRO A 92 14.09 -17.35 19.81
CA PRO A 92 14.66 -16.39 18.88
C PRO A 92 15.55 -17.12 17.87
N PRO A 93 15.50 -16.77 16.58
CA PRO A 93 16.35 -17.41 15.57
C PRO A 93 17.81 -17.21 15.97
N THR A 94 18.60 -18.28 15.95
CA THR A 94 20.01 -18.33 16.40
C THR A 94 20.98 -17.56 15.49
N SER A 95 20.48 -16.67 14.64
CA SER A 95 21.26 -16.01 13.59
C SER A 95 20.86 -14.54 13.45
N TYR A 96 21.17 -13.75 14.48
CA TYR A 96 21.43 -12.32 14.29
C TYR A 96 22.94 -12.17 14.14
N ALA A 97 23.41 -11.53 13.06
CA ALA A 97 24.78 -11.02 13.04
C ALA A 97 24.86 -9.96 14.13
N LEU A 98 25.65 -10.21 15.18
CA LEU A 98 25.82 -9.24 16.25
C LEU A 98 26.40 -7.94 15.65
N ALA A 99 26.13 -6.78 16.25
CA ALA A 99 26.75 -5.54 15.82
C ALA A 99 28.29 -5.64 15.84
N THR A 100 28.84 -6.51 16.71
CA THR A 100 30.26 -6.90 16.74
C THR A 100 30.70 -7.70 15.53
N ASP A 101 29.85 -8.59 14.99
CA ASP A 101 30.14 -9.34 13.76
C ASP A 101 30.12 -8.41 12.56
N LEU A 102 29.18 -7.46 12.50
CA LEU A 102 29.16 -6.44 11.45
C LEU A 102 30.36 -5.50 11.55
N THR A 103 30.71 -5.06 12.76
CA THR A 103 31.89 -4.20 13.01
C THR A 103 33.17 -4.95 12.68
N GLY A 104 33.26 -6.24 13.05
CA GLY A 104 34.36 -7.12 12.69
C GLY A 104 34.44 -7.34 11.18
N HIS A 105 33.31 -7.49 10.51
CA HIS A 105 33.23 -7.66 9.07
C HIS A 105 33.63 -6.39 8.30
N ILE A 106 33.15 -5.21 8.71
CA ILE A 106 33.49 -3.92 8.09
C ILE A 106 34.94 -3.55 8.39
N GLY A 107 35.44 -3.86 9.58
CA GLY A 107 36.83 -3.63 9.99
C GLY A 107 37.82 -4.65 9.41
N ASN A 108 37.35 -5.77 8.86
CA ASN A 108 38.20 -6.78 8.25
C ASN A 108 38.64 -6.34 6.84
N LEU A 109 39.81 -5.67 6.78
CA LEU A 109 40.48 -5.30 5.54
C LEU A 109 41.22 -6.48 4.87
N ALA A 110 41.26 -7.65 5.50
CA ALA A 110 41.98 -8.83 5.02
C ALA A 110 41.18 -9.68 4.02
N ASN A 111 40.25 -9.07 3.27
CA ASN A 111 39.40 -9.74 2.28
C ASN A 111 38.55 -10.89 2.88
N PRO A 112 37.57 -10.56 3.75
CA PRO A 112 36.76 -11.53 4.50
C PRO A 112 35.94 -12.50 3.62
N HIS A 113 35.67 -12.11 2.37
CA HIS A 113 34.93 -12.92 1.41
C HIS A 113 35.84 -13.70 0.45
N ALA A 114 37.17 -13.66 0.66
CA ALA A 114 38.15 -14.26 -0.22
C ALA A 114 37.96 -13.87 -1.70
N VAL A 115 37.51 -12.64 -1.97
CA VAL A 115 37.33 -12.11 -3.32
C VAL A 115 38.69 -12.10 -4.02
N THR A 116 38.85 -12.93 -5.03
CA THR A 116 40.10 -13.01 -5.77
C THR A 116 40.32 -11.74 -6.59
N ALA A 117 41.57 -11.42 -6.91
CA ALA A 117 41.91 -10.30 -7.79
C ALA A 117 41.14 -10.35 -9.13
N ALA A 118 40.88 -11.56 -9.64
CA ALA A 118 40.08 -11.78 -10.84
C ALA A 118 38.61 -11.34 -10.67
N GLN A 119 38.00 -11.62 -9.51
CA GLN A 119 36.60 -11.25 -9.23
C GLN A 119 36.42 -9.73 -9.04
N ALA A 120 37.46 -9.01 -8.61
CA ALA A 120 37.43 -7.55 -8.49
C ALA A 120 37.78 -6.82 -9.80
N GLY A 121 38.01 -7.53 -10.91
CA GLY A 121 38.51 -6.94 -12.15
C GLY A 121 39.92 -6.35 -12.03
N ALA A 122 40.69 -6.74 -11.01
CA ALA A 122 42.05 -6.30 -10.84
C ALA A 122 42.94 -6.97 -11.90
N ILE A 123 43.59 -6.13 -12.71
CA ILE A 123 44.54 -6.56 -13.74
C ILE A 123 45.67 -7.33 -13.04
N PRO A 124 45.96 -8.59 -13.42
CA PRO A 124 47.05 -9.38 -12.85
C PRO A 124 48.37 -8.59 -12.89
N MET A 125 49.20 -8.69 -11.84
CA MET A 125 50.50 -7.97 -11.82
C MET A 125 51.41 -8.34 -13.00
N THR A 126 51.22 -9.51 -13.60
CA THR A 126 51.90 -9.94 -14.83
C THR A 126 51.47 -9.15 -16.08
N GLN A 127 50.30 -8.51 -16.04
CA GLN A 127 49.79 -7.60 -17.07
C GLN A 127 50.07 -6.13 -16.72
N LYS A 128 50.78 -5.84 -15.62
CA LYS A 128 51.26 -4.49 -15.26
C LYS A 128 52.49 -4.07 -16.09
N ALA A 129 52.61 -4.58 -17.30
CA ALA A 129 53.58 -4.14 -18.29
C ALA A 129 52.85 -3.25 -19.29
N ALA A 130 53.13 -1.95 -19.20
CA ALA A 130 52.91 -0.94 -20.22
C ALA A 130 51.57 -1.00 -20.96
N ALA A 131 50.52 -0.41 -20.35
CA ALA A 131 49.54 0.26 -21.18
C ALA A 131 50.30 1.33 -22.00
N SER A 132 50.29 1.20 -23.33
CA SER A 132 50.93 2.16 -24.24
C SER A 132 50.48 3.58 -23.88
N GLY A 133 51.41 4.43 -23.43
CA GLY A 133 51.15 5.82 -23.06
C GLY A 133 51.16 6.17 -21.57
N VAL A 134 51.38 5.22 -20.65
CA VAL A 134 51.51 5.54 -19.21
C VAL A 134 52.95 5.34 -18.73
N ALA A 135 53.57 6.39 -18.21
CA ALA A 135 54.95 6.38 -17.74
C ALA A 135 55.18 5.35 -16.62
N ALA A 136 56.31 4.66 -16.68
CA ALA A 136 56.68 3.66 -15.68
C ALA A 136 56.83 4.31 -14.29
N LEU A 137 56.25 3.69 -13.26
CA LEU A 137 56.41 4.11 -11.86
C LEU A 137 57.67 3.46 -11.26
N ASN A 138 58.39 4.15 -10.38
CA ASN A 138 59.50 3.56 -9.63
C ASN A 138 59.00 2.68 -8.48
N ALA A 139 59.94 2.08 -7.74
CA ALA A 139 59.66 1.27 -6.55
C ALA A 139 58.86 2.00 -5.45
N SER A 140 58.77 3.33 -5.52
CA SER A 140 57.98 4.17 -4.61
C SER A 140 56.64 4.61 -5.21
N SER A 141 56.20 4.02 -6.32
CA SER A 141 54.96 4.36 -7.04
C SER A 141 54.88 5.81 -7.56
N LEU A 142 56.04 6.45 -7.80
CA LEU A 142 56.13 7.76 -8.43
C LEU A 142 56.51 7.63 -9.90
N VAL A 143 55.96 8.49 -10.76
CA VAL A 143 56.31 8.54 -12.19
C VAL A 143 57.81 8.77 -12.33
N VAL A 144 58.50 7.82 -12.95
CA VAL A 144 59.90 8.00 -13.35
C VAL A 144 59.88 9.00 -14.49
N GLN A 145 60.20 10.27 -14.18
CA GLN A 145 60.72 11.14 -15.23
C GLN A 145 62.03 10.54 -15.68
N ASP A 146 62.02 9.95 -16.87
CA ASP A 146 63.19 9.41 -17.53
C ASP A 146 64.27 10.50 -17.68
N PRO A 147 65.41 10.41 -16.96
CA PRO A 147 66.49 11.38 -17.09
C PRO A 147 67.20 11.30 -18.44
N ALA A 148 66.97 10.25 -19.24
CA ALA A 148 67.67 10.03 -20.50
C ALA A 148 67.04 10.75 -21.71
N SER A 149 65.87 11.38 -21.54
CA SER A 149 65.22 12.18 -22.60
C SER A 149 65.51 13.69 -22.51
N ALA A 150 66.40 14.13 -21.61
CA ALA A 150 66.64 15.55 -21.35
C ALA A 150 67.58 16.26 -22.36
N ASP A 151 68.09 15.63 -23.43
CA ASP A 151 69.17 16.26 -24.21
C ASP A 151 69.18 16.05 -25.74
N THR A 152 68.03 15.97 -26.43
CA THR A 152 68.07 16.05 -27.91
C THR A 152 67.12 17.02 -28.59
N GLU A 153 66.23 17.72 -27.88
CA GLU A 153 65.56 18.91 -28.43
C GLU A 153 65.76 20.11 -27.52
N ARG A 154 66.62 21.02 -27.98
CA ARG A 154 66.92 22.31 -27.33
C ARG A 154 65.64 23.13 -27.23
N ASN A 155 65.02 23.09 -26.06
CA ASN A 155 63.96 24.02 -25.70
C ASN A 155 64.57 25.43 -25.53
N PRO A 156 64.14 26.43 -26.31
CA PRO A 156 64.62 27.82 -26.20
C PRO A 156 64.31 28.48 -24.85
N ASN A 157 63.52 27.85 -23.98
CA ASN A 157 63.21 28.36 -22.63
C ASN A 157 64.13 27.84 -21.52
N THR A 158 65.28 27.23 -21.86
CA THR A 158 66.26 26.85 -20.85
C THR A 158 67.13 28.04 -20.45
N ILE A 159 67.11 28.37 -19.15
CA ILE A 159 67.95 29.42 -18.57
C ILE A 159 69.41 29.05 -18.83
N VAL A 160 70.11 29.91 -19.57
CA VAL A 160 71.52 29.74 -19.92
C VAL A 160 72.35 29.61 -18.64
N LYS A 161 72.88 28.41 -18.39
CA LYS A 161 73.89 28.23 -17.35
C LYS A 161 75.21 28.78 -17.88
N ARG A 162 75.83 29.71 -17.13
CA ARG A 162 77.17 30.21 -17.45
C ARG A 162 78.14 29.03 -17.49
N ASN A 163 78.95 28.98 -18.53
CA ASN A 163 80.11 28.09 -18.52
C ASN A 163 81.10 28.57 -17.45
N ALA A 164 81.94 27.67 -16.95
CA ALA A 164 82.84 27.87 -15.81
C ALA A 164 83.88 29.02 -15.94
N GLY A 165 83.88 29.76 -17.05
CA GLY A 165 84.71 30.96 -17.27
C GLY A 165 83.95 32.30 -17.23
N GLY A 166 82.63 32.32 -17.02
CA GLY A 166 81.88 33.57 -16.82
C GLY A 166 81.48 34.37 -18.08
N ASP A 167 82.00 34.04 -19.26
CA ASP A 167 81.64 34.73 -20.50
C ASP A 167 80.37 34.16 -21.16
N ILE A 168 79.48 35.06 -21.59
CA ILE A 168 78.28 34.76 -22.39
C ILE A 168 78.69 34.84 -23.86
N ASP A 169 78.47 33.77 -24.64
CA ASP A 169 78.79 33.70 -26.07
C ASP A 169 78.11 34.85 -26.84
N ALA A 170 78.91 35.68 -27.51
CA ALA A 170 78.47 36.86 -28.25
C ALA A 170 77.50 36.55 -29.41
N ARG A 171 77.32 35.28 -29.79
CA ARG A 171 76.29 34.84 -30.74
C ARG A 171 74.85 34.90 -30.18
N TYR A 172 74.68 35.11 -28.87
CA TYR A 172 73.36 35.40 -28.27
C TYR A 172 72.98 36.90 -28.32
N LEU A 173 73.91 37.80 -28.64
CA LEU A 173 73.62 39.24 -28.73
C LEU A 173 72.88 39.63 -30.02
N THR A 174 72.83 38.75 -31.02
CA THR A 174 72.03 38.96 -32.24
C THR A 174 70.54 38.64 -32.06
N SER A 175 70.12 37.93 -30.99
CA SER A 175 68.69 37.76 -30.68
C SER A 175 68.06 38.94 -29.93
N VAL A 176 68.88 39.86 -29.43
CA VAL A 176 68.39 41.09 -28.76
C VAL A 176 67.79 42.08 -29.77
N TYR A 177 68.20 42.01 -31.04
CA TYR A 177 67.59 42.81 -32.11
C TYR A 177 66.23 42.26 -32.61
N SER A 178 65.85 41.04 -32.20
CA SER A 178 64.51 40.46 -32.45
C SER A 178 63.54 40.61 -31.27
N MET A 179 63.98 41.14 -30.12
CA MET A 179 63.08 41.42 -28.99
C MET A 179 62.22 42.68 -29.19
N THR A 180 62.57 43.58 -30.12
CA THR A 180 61.69 44.69 -30.52
C THR A 180 60.48 44.23 -31.34
N THR A 181 60.58 43.11 -32.07
CA THR A 181 59.44 42.52 -32.79
C THR A 181 58.54 41.62 -31.92
N GLU A 182 59.05 41.04 -30.82
CA GLU A 182 58.21 40.29 -29.86
C GLU A 182 57.41 41.21 -28.91
N ALA A 183 57.82 42.45 -28.72
CA ALA A 183 57.00 43.45 -28.04
C ALA A 183 55.71 43.76 -28.82
N GLU A 184 55.76 43.73 -30.16
CA GLU A 184 54.57 43.88 -31.01
C GLU A 184 53.68 42.63 -31.00
N SER A 185 54.26 41.41 -30.93
CA SER A 185 53.48 40.17 -30.84
C SER A 185 52.72 40.05 -29.50
N ASN A 186 53.30 40.55 -28.41
CA ASN A 186 52.65 40.58 -27.09
C ASN A 186 51.49 41.59 -27.04
N SER A 187 51.55 42.67 -27.82
CA SER A 187 50.41 43.61 -27.97
C SER A 187 49.19 42.94 -28.64
N THR A 188 49.41 42.07 -29.63
CA THR A 188 48.36 41.26 -30.26
C THR A 188 47.80 40.18 -29.33
N GLY A 189 48.64 39.59 -28.48
CA GLY A 189 48.21 38.63 -27.46
C GLY A 189 47.32 39.26 -26.40
N VAL A 190 47.75 40.41 -25.86
CA VAL A 190 46.96 41.19 -24.89
C VAL A 190 45.69 41.73 -25.54
N SER A 191 45.74 42.22 -26.79
CA SER A 191 44.55 42.69 -27.52
C SER A 191 43.53 41.56 -27.76
N ARG A 192 43.99 40.35 -28.09
CA ARG A 192 43.11 39.16 -28.21
C ARG A 192 42.50 38.74 -26.88
N LEU A 193 43.27 38.79 -25.80
CA LEU A 193 42.77 38.46 -24.46
C LEU A 193 41.75 39.50 -23.99
N VAL A 194 42.03 40.80 -24.18
CA VAL A 194 41.11 41.90 -23.87
C VAL A 194 39.85 41.83 -24.73
N GLY A 195 39.97 41.49 -26.01
CA GLY A 195 38.84 41.26 -26.91
C GLY A 195 37.96 40.09 -26.47
N LYS A 196 38.58 38.98 -26.05
CA LYS A 196 37.87 37.80 -25.54
C LYS A 196 37.17 38.09 -24.21
N ILE A 197 37.87 38.73 -23.27
CA ILE A 197 37.30 39.16 -21.99
C ILE A 197 36.14 40.15 -22.23
N GLY A 198 36.28 41.09 -23.17
CA GLY A 198 35.21 42.02 -23.53
C GLY A 198 33.98 41.33 -24.12
N ALA A 199 34.18 40.34 -25.00
CA ALA A 199 33.11 39.54 -25.57
C ALA A 199 32.41 38.68 -24.50
N ASP A 200 33.16 38.04 -23.61
CA ASP A 200 32.63 37.22 -22.52
C ASP A 200 31.89 38.09 -21.48
N LEU A 201 32.38 39.29 -21.18
CA LEU A 201 31.72 40.24 -20.28
C LEU A 201 30.44 40.82 -20.91
N THR A 202 30.42 41.00 -22.23
CA THR A 202 29.23 41.42 -22.98
C THR A 202 28.19 40.28 -23.04
N ALA A 203 28.63 39.04 -23.21
CA ALA A 203 27.78 37.86 -23.14
C ALA A 203 27.17 37.67 -21.73
N MET A 204 27.96 37.86 -20.67
CA MET A 204 27.46 37.84 -19.29
C MET A 204 26.51 39.01 -18.99
N ARG A 205 26.76 40.20 -19.54
CA ARG A 205 25.83 41.34 -19.42
C ARG A 205 24.55 41.19 -20.26
N SER A 206 24.57 40.33 -21.26
CA SER A 206 23.40 40.02 -22.12
C SER A 206 22.48 38.95 -21.54
N VAL A 207 22.82 38.35 -20.38
CA VAL A 207 21.88 37.54 -19.61
C VAL A 207 20.84 38.50 -19.03
N SER A 208 19.80 38.77 -19.81
CA SER A 208 18.69 39.60 -19.39
C SER A 208 18.02 38.98 -18.16
N ALA A 209 17.38 39.82 -17.33
CA ALA A 209 16.55 39.32 -16.24
C ALA A 209 15.48 38.31 -16.73
N ALA A 210 15.05 38.43 -17.99
CA ALA A 210 14.17 37.46 -18.64
C ALA A 210 14.85 36.10 -18.88
N GLY A 211 16.11 36.08 -19.34
CA GLY A 211 16.86 34.82 -19.51
C GLY A 211 17.13 34.08 -18.19
N VAL A 212 17.38 34.82 -17.10
CA VAL A 212 17.48 34.22 -15.76
C VAL A 212 16.12 33.69 -15.31
N TYR A 213 15.05 34.43 -15.53
CA TYR A 213 13.69 34.01 -15.20
C TYR A 213 13.28 32.74 -15.97
N ASP A 214 13.55 32.67 -17.28
CA ASP A 214 13.22 31.52 -18.10
C ASP A 214 14.02 30.27 -17.70
N PHE A 215 15.29 30.42 -17.33
CA PHE A 215 16.11 29.33 -16.80
C PHE A 215 15.60 28.83 -15.44
N ILE A 216 15.27 29.75 -14.52
CA ILE A 216 14.68 29.40 -13.23
C ILE A 216 13.32 28.73 -13.44
N LYS A 217 12.49 29.24 -14.36
CA LYS A 217 11.19 28.67 -14.70
C LYS A 217 11.32 27.27 -15.29
N SER A 218 12.27 27.03 -16.20
CA SER A 218 12.47 25.68 -16.77
C SER A 218 12.98 24.70 -15.72
N LEU A 219 13.85 25.14 -14.79
CA LEU A 219 14.27 24.32 -13.65
C LEU A 219 13.10 24.04 -12.71
N LEU A 220 12.25 25.03 -12.43
CA LEU A 220 11.05 24.85 -11.61
C LEU A 220 10.04 23.93 -12.29
N ASP A 221 9.80 24.08 -13.59
CA ASP A 221 8.86 23.25 -14.34
C ASP A 221 9.40 21.81 -14.45
N ALA A 222 10.72 21.62 -14.59
CA ALA A 222 11.35 20.29 -14.56
C ALA A 222 11.31 19.66 -13.16
N ALA A 223 11.59 20.41 -12.10
CA ALA A 223 11.51 19.93 -10.72
C ALA A 223 10.06 19.66 -10.32
N TYR A 224 9.14 20.56 -10.67
CA TYR A 224 7.70 20.38 -10.47
C TYR A 224 7.23 19.18 -11.27
N SER A 225 7.60 19.02 -12.54
CA SER A 225 7.28 17.83 -13.34
C SER A 225 7.92 16.56 -12.78
N ALA A 226 9.08 16.60 -12.13
CA ALA A 226 9.68 15.43 -11.49
C ALA A 226 9.00 15.07 -10.16
N ILE A 227 8.45 16.06 -9.45
CA ILE A 227 7.71 15.90 -8.19
C ILE A 227 6.22 15.57 -8.45
N THR A 228 5.63 16.12 -9.51
CA THR A 228 4.22 15.93 -9.93
C THR A 228 4.01 14.93 -11.05
N HIS A 229 5.07 14.44 -11.72
CA HIS A 229 5.08 13.01 -12.06
C HIS A 229 5.12 12.26 -10.75
N THR A 230 3.94 12.17 -10.14
CA THR A 230 3.47 11.01 -9.41
C THR A 230 4.22 9.84 -10.01
N HIS A 231 5.13 9.22 -9.25
CA HIS A 231 5.82 8.01 -9.67
C HIS A 231 4.80 7.16 -10.40
N SER A 232 4.88 7.16 -11.75
CA SER A 232 3.87 6.54 -12.59
C SER A 232 3.76 5.13 -12.04
N ASN A 233 2.56 4.61 -11.79
CA ASN A 233 2.40 3.43 -10.96
C ASN A 233 3.23 2.19 -11.44
N SER A 234 3.75 2.25 -12.66
CA SER A 234 4.80 1.38 -13.23
C SER A 234 6.18 1.42 -12.52
N THR A 235 6.54 2.48 -11.80
CA THR A 235 7.81 2.60 -11.05
C THR A 235 7.67 2.21 -9.58
N LEU A 236 6.44 2.07 -9.07
CA LEU A 236 6.18 1.56 -7.73
C LEU A 236 6.15 0.03 -7.79
N THR A 237 7.05 -0.63 -7.08
CA THR A 237 7.12 -2.10 -7.01
C THR A 237 5.82 -2.68 -6.43
N ALA A 238 5.66 -4.00 -6.54
CA ALA A 238 4.50 -4.69 -5.97
C ALA A 238 4.35 -4.46 -4.45
N ASP A 239 5.46 -4.15 -3.77
CA ASP A 239 5.57 -3.97 -2.32
C ASP A 239 5.06 -2.63 -1.80
N VAL A 240 4.76 -1.66 -2.67
CA VAL A 240 4.20 -0.39 -2.23
C VAL A 240 2.74 -0.62 -1.84
N ALA A 241 2.42 -0.40 -0.56
CA ALA A 241 1.08 -0.55 -0.04
C ALA A 241 0.11 0.35 -0.83
N ARG A 242 -0.89 -0.30 -1.45
CA ARG A 242 -1.97 0.36 -2.18
C ARG A 242 -3.27 -0.01 -1.48
N SER A 243 -4.15 0.96 -1.24
CA SER A 243 -5.46 0.66 -0.65
C SER A 243 -6.26 -0.24 -1.57
N ASN A 244 -6.77 -1.34 -1.01
CA ASN A 244 -7.65 -2.23 -1.74
C ASN A 244 -8.99 -1.53 -2.02
N LEU A 245 -9.39 -1.50 -3.29
CA LEU A 245 -10.69 -0.98 -3.71
C LEU A 245 -11.82 -1.97 -3.39
N LEU A 246 -11.48 -3.24 -3.16
CA LEU A 246 -12.42 -4.26 -2.73
C LEU A 246 -12.70 -4.16 -1.24
N THR A 247 -13.93 -4.49 -0.88
CA THR A 247 -14.32 -4.68 0.51
C THR A 247 -14.25 -6.17 0.84
N ASN A 248 -13.69 -6.50 2.01
CA ASN A 248 -13.54 -7.87 2.49
C ASN A 248 -12.82 -8.77 1.47
N GLY A 249 -11.77 -8.25 0.83
CA GLY A 249 -10.99 -8.98 -0.18
C GLY A 249 -10.29 -10.21 0.39
N GLY A 250 -10.00 -10.22 1.69
CA GLY A 250 -9.47 -11.37 2.40
C GLY A 250 -10.51 -12.40 2.84
N PHE A 251 -11.82 -12.16 2.65
CA PHE A 251 -12.90 -13.06 3.10
C PHE A 251 -12.89 -13.36 4.61
N GLN A 252 -12.56 -12.36 5.42
CA GLN A 252 -12.49 -12.50 6.88
C GLN A 252 -13.86 -12.27 7.54
N THR A 253 -14.70 -11.44 6.93
CA THR A 253 -15.99 -11.00 7.49
C THR A 253 -17.16 -11.76 6.86
N TRP A 254 -18.00 -12.37 7.72
CA TRP A 254 -19.14 -13.24 7.33
C TRP A 254 -20.35 -13.00 8.22
N GLN A 255 -20.91 -11.79 8.21
CA GLN A 255 -22.04 -11.41 9.07
C GLN A 255 -23.34 -12.20 8.78
N ARG A 256 -23.44 -12.85 7.61
CA ARG A 256 -24.56 -13.74 7.23
C ARG A 256 -24.41 -15.18 7.71
N GLY A 257 -23.34 -15.49 8.44
CA GLY A 257 -22.93 -16.86 8.76
C GLY A 257 -21.98 -17.45 7.72
N GLY A 258 -21.36 -18.58 8.04
CA GLY A 258 -20.32 -19.22 7.21
C GLY A 258 -20.84 -19.98 5.98
N GLY A 259 -22.13 -19.88 5.63
CA GLY A 259 -22.75 -20.67 4.56
C GLY A 259 -23.21 -22.06 5.01
N TRP A 260 -23.64 -22.94 4.10
CA TRP A 260 -23.58 -22.82 2.64
C TRP A 260 -24.66 -21.91 2.02
N PHE A 261 -24.24 -21.02 1.11
CA PHE A 261 -25.10 -20.17 0.29
C PHE A 261 -25.21 -20.75 -1.13
N THR A 262 -26.42 -20.83 -1.68
CA THR A 262 -26.65 -21.54 -2.97
C THR A 262 -27.47 -20.76 -4.00
N ALA A 263 -28.20 -19.73 -3.58
CA ALA A 263 -29.12 -19.03 -4.47
C ALA A 263 -28.42 -18.01 -5.37
N GLN A 264 -28.95 -17.83 -6.58
CA GLN A 264 -28.54 -16.75 -7.48
C GLN A 264 -28.69 -15.41 -6.78
N ASN A 265 -27.71 -14.51 -6.95
CA ASN A 265 -27.65 -13.20 -6.31
C ASN A 265 -27.58 -13.23 -4.77
N ALA A 266 -27.42 -14.39 -4.14
CA ALA A 266 -27.21 -14.46 -2.71
C ALA A 266 -25.81 -13.94 -2.36
N TYR A 267 -25.74 -13.14 -1.31
CA TYR A 267 -24.46 -12.69 -0.75
C TYR A 267 -23.91 -13.74 0.21
N SER A 268 -22.63 -14.09 0.06
CA SER A 268 -21.91 -15.07 0.87
C SER A 268 -21.02 -14.37 1.92
N ALA A 269 -19.71 -14.28 1.67
CA ALA A 269 -18.83 -13.38 2.41
C ALA A 269 -19.35 -11.93 2.27
N ASP A 270 -19.13 -11.08 3.26
CA ASP A 270 -19.65 -9.71 3.21
C ASP A 270 -19.22 -8.99 1.92
N ARG A 271 -20.20 -8.46 1.17
CA ARG A 271 -20.08 -7.81 -0.15
C ARG A 271 -19.71 -8.71 -1.34
N TRP A 272 -19.68 -10.02 -1.16
CA TRP A 272 -19.46 -10.98 -2.24
C TRP A 272 -20.76 -11.68 -2.60
N GLN A 273 -21.11 -11.65 -3.88
CA GLN A 273 -22.38 -12.15 -4.40
C GLN A 273 -22.18 -13.35 -5.34
N ILE A 274 -23.09 -14.31 -5.26
CA ILE A 274 -23.16 -15.43 -6.19
C ILE A 274 -23.77 -14.98 -7.51
N PHE A 275 -23.09 -15.29 -8.61
CA PHE A 275 -23.58 -15.17 -9.98
C PHE A 275 -23.61 -16.55 -10.65
N LEU A 276 -24.76 -16.95 -11.16
CA LEU A 276 -25.03 -18.21 -11.84
C LEU A 276 -25.55 -17.92 -13.23
N GLY A 277 -24.90 -18.49 -14.23
CA GLY A 277 -25.42 -18.56 -15.59
C GLY A 277 -26.30 -19.80 -15.78
N GLY A 278 -27.39 -19.65 -16.53
CA GLY A 278 -28.24 -20.78 -16.94
C GLY A 278 -28.79 -21.57 -15.75
N THR A 279 -28.66 -22.90 -15.79
CA THR A 279 -29.08 -23.82 -14.72
C THR A 279 -27.90 -24.30 -13.86
N SER A 280 -26.79 -23.55 -13.84
CA SER A 280 -25.64 -23.88 -13.01
C SER A 280 -26.02 -23.87 -11.53
N THR A 281 -25.31 -24.67 -10.73
CA THR A 281 -25.47 -24.66 -9.27
C THR A 281 -24.14 -24.40 -8.59
N ILE A 282 -24.18 -23.71 -7.45
CA ILE A 282 -23.01 -23.47 -6.62
C ILE A 282 -23.40 -23.56 -5.14
N GLN A 283 -22.46 -23.98 -4.31
CA GLN A 283 -22.52 -23.86 -2.86
C GLN A 283 -21.30 -23.09 -2.42
N VAL A 284 -21.48 -21.93 -1.77
CA VAL A 284 -20.39 -21.08 -1.27
C VAL A 284 -20.41 -21.03 0.25
N GLY A 285 -19.25 -21.18 0.88
CA GLY A 285 -19.11 -21.17 2.34
C GLY A 285 -17.74 -20.69 2.79
N LYS A 286 -17.57 -20.54 4.10
CA LYS A 286 -16.32 -20.17 4.75
C LYS A 286 -15.50 -21.43 5.02
N SER A 287 -14.21 -21.39 4.70
CA SER A 287 -13.24 -22.40 5.14
C SER A 287 -12.20 -21.72 6.04
N LEU A 288 -11.94 -22.32 7.20
CA LEU A 288 -11.00 -21.81 8.20
C LEU A 288 -9.57 -22.29 7.90
N ASP A 289 -8.60 -21.42 8.10
CA ASP A 289 -7.15 -21.69 8.07
C ASP A 289 -6.62 -22.44 6.82
N ASN A 290 -7.33 -22.31 5.70
CA ASN A 290 -7.01 -23.03 4.46
C ASN A 290 -6.34 -22.13 3.40
N GLY A 291 -6.14 -20.84 3.71
CA GLY A 291 -5.52 -19.88 2.79
C GLY A 291 -4.02 -20.07 2.58
N PRO A 292 -3.42 -19.39 1.59
CA PRO A 292 -1.98 -19.41 1.32
C PRO A 292 -1.13 -18.97 2.51
N SER A 293 -1.70 -18.25 3.47
CA SER A 293 -1.08 -17.79 4.72
C SER A 293 -1.87 -18.23 5.97
N ARG A 294 -2.64 -19.34 5.87
CA ARG A 294 -3.51 -19.90 6.92
C ARG A 294 -4.62 -18.96 7.40
N GLU A 295 -5.17 -18.16 6.50
CA GLU A 295 -6.32 -17.30 6.74
C GLU A 295 -7.65 -17.98 6.38
N ASN A 296 -8.76 -17.35 6.76
CA ASN A 296 -10.08 -17.73 6.26
C ASN A 296 -10.16 -17.55 4.74
N THR A 297 -10.87 -18.46 4.08
CA THR A 297 -11.06 -18.44 2.62
C THR A 297 -12.51 -18.57 2.24
N LEU A 298 -12.83 -18.10 1.05
CA LEU A 298 -14.07 -18.45 0.38
C LEU A 298 -13.91 -19.84 -0.26
N ASN A 299 -14.79 -20.77 0.08
CA ASN A 299 -14.87 -22.12 -0.48
C ASN A 299 -16.11 -22.21 -1.38
N GLY A 300 -15.98 -22.79 -2.56
CA GLY A 300 -17.11 -23.09 -3.42
C GLY A 300 -17.07 -24.48 -4.06
N MET A 301 -18.24 -25.11 -4.14
CA MET A 301 -18.49 -26.30 -4.98
C MET A 301 -19.43 -25.91 -6.10
N TYR A 302 -19.02 -26.14 -7.35
CA TYR A 302 -19.71 -25.66 -8.54
C TYR A 302 -20.03 -26.78 -9.53
N THR A 303 -21.26 -26.81 -10.03
CA THR A 303 -21.69 -27.67 -11.14
C THR A 303 -22.01 -26.83 -12.36
N HIS A 304 -21.29 -27.07 -13.45
CA HIS A 304 -21.34 -26.24 -14.64
C HIS A 304 -22.52 -26.56 -15.56
N ASN A 305 -23.24 -25.50 -15.94
CA ASN A 305 -24.11 -25.46 -17.12
C ASN A 305 -23.75 -24.27 -18.03
N ALA A 306 -23.50 -23.10 -17.42
CA ALA A 306 -23.01 -21.90 -18.07
C ALA A 306 -22.12 -21.09 -17.13
N ASN A 307 -21.31 -20.19 -17.68
CA ASN A 307 -20.33 -19.41 -16.91
C ASN A 307 -20.95 -18.73 -15.68
N SER A 308 -20.29 -18.89 -14.53
CA SER A 308 -20.77 -18.47 -13.22
C SER A 308 -19.61 -17.90 -12.40
N GLY A 309 -19.86 -17.42 -11.19
CA GLY A 309 -18.80 -17.00 -10.29
C GLY A 309 -19.25 -16.42 -8.97
N VAL A 310 -18.26 -15.97 -8.20
CA VAL A 310 -18.47 -15.11 -7.04
C VAL A 310 -17.89 -13.74 -7.35
N ILE A 311 -18.71 -12.71 -7.17
CA ILE A 311 -18.42 -11.37 -7.68
C ILE A 311 -18.53 -10.30 -6.61
N GLN A 312 -17.83 -9.19 -6.84
CA GLN A 312 -18.09 -7.92 -6.17
C GLN A 312 -18.17 -6.83 -7.24
N THR A 313 -19.22 -6.01 -7.18
CA THR A 313 -19.44 -4.92 -8.14
C THR A 313 -19.24 -3.58 -7.47
N LEU A 314 -18.32 -2.77 -8.02
CA LEU A 314 -18.09 -1.40 -7.64
C LEU A 314 -18.95 -0.52 -8.55
N LYS A 315 -19.83 0.30 -7.98
CA LYS A 315 -20.63 1.28 -8.72
C LYS A 315 -19.82 2.57 -8.83
N LEU A 316 -19.47 2.97 -10.04
CA LEU A 316 -18.70 4.19 -10.29
C LEU A 316 -19.55 5.45 -10.19
N THR A 317 -20.88 5.33 -10.32
CA THR A 317 -21.82 6.45 -10.22
C THR A 317 -22.05 6.93 -8.79
N THR A 318 -21.58 6.17 -7.80
CA THR A 318 -21.68 6.47 -6.38
C THR A 318 -20.30 6.28 -5.73
N ASP A 319 -20.11 6.70 -4.49
CA ASP A 319 -18.95 6.34 -3.66
C ASP A 319 -17.59 6.97 -4.03
N GLY A 320 -17.59 8.08 -4.77
CA GLY A 320 -16.34 8.81 -5.11
C GLY A 320 -15.45 8.07 -6.12
N LEU A 321 -15.93 6.95 -6.67
CA LEU A 321 -15.18 6.11 -7.61
C LEU A 321 -15.29 6.57 -9.07
N LEU A 322 -15.99 7.68 -9.34
CA LEU A 322 -16.07 8.29 -10.67
C LEU A 322 -14.67 8.55 -11.27
N GLU A 323 -13.68 8.81 -10.42
CA GLU A 323 -12.30 9.05 -10.85
C GLU A 323 -11.59 7.83 -11.44
N LEU A 324 -12.16 6.62 -11.32
CA LEU A 324 -11.60 5.41 -11.92
C LEU A 324 -11.82 5.34 -13.43
N ARG A 325 -12.76 6.11 -13.98
CA ARG A 325 -13.00 6.22 -15.44
C ARG A 325 -11.73 6.70 -16.15
N GLY A 326 -11.38 6.02 -17.25
CA GLY A 326 -10.16 6.28 -18.02
C GLY A 326 -8.86 5.79 -17.35
N ARG A 327 -8.92 5.29 -16.11
CA ARG A 327 -7.74 4.77 -15.42
C ARG A 327 -7.58 3.26 -15.66
N THR A 328 -6.33 2.82 -15.63
CA THR A 328 -6.00 1.39 -15.58
C THR A 328 -6.11 0.87 -14.16
N VAL A 329 -6.76 -0.28 -13.97
CA VAL A 329 -6.84 -1.01 -12.70
C VAL A 329 -6.27 -2.41 -12.88
N SER A 330 -5.73 -2.97 -11.79
CA SER A 330 -5.22 -4.33 -11.74
C SER A 330 -5.86 -5.10 -10.59
N PHE A 331 -6.37 -6.28 -10.90
CA PHE A 331 -6.96 -7.23 -9.97
C PHE A 331 -6.02 -8.40 -9.77
N SER A 332 -5.86 -8.87 -8.53
CA SER A 332 -5.27 -10.18 -8.24
C SER A 332 -6.02 -10.93 -7.15
N VAL A 333 -5.93 -12.26 -7.19
CA VAL A 333 -6.53 -13.15 -6.21
C VAL A 333 -5.73 -14.45 -6.16
N TYR A 334 -5.61 -15.05 -4.99
CA TYR A 334 -5.14 -16.43 -4.87
C TYR A 334 -6.31 -17.38 -5.07
N LEU A 335 -6.14 -18.36 -5.95
CA LEU A 335 -7.10 -19.40 -6.23
C LEU A 335 -6.49 -20.77 -5.99
N TRP A 336 -7.30 -21.70 -5.52
CA TRP A 336 -6.98 -23.12 -5.43
C TRP A 336 -8.06 -23.90 -6.16
N THR A 337 -7.68 -24.87 -7.00
CA THR A 337 -8.57 -25.91 -7.49
C THR A 337 -7.78 -27.14 -7.93
N GLY A 338 -8.39 -28.32 -7.80
CA GLY A 338 -7.88 -29.57 -8.37
C GLY A 338 -8.32 -29.84 -9.81
N THR A 339 -9.12 -28.95 -10.41
CA THR A 339 -9.63 -29.13 -11.78
C THR A 339 -8.95 -28.14 -12.73
N ALA A 340 -8.19 -28.65 -13.68
CA ALA A 340 -7.49 -27.83 -14.67
C ALA A 340 -8.48 -27.03 -15.54
N ASN A 341 -8.15 -25.78 -15.80
CA ASN A 341 -8.95 -24.89 -16.66
C ASN A 341 -10.40 -24.66 -16.20
N ALA A 342 -10.75 -24.94 -14.94
CA ALA A 342 -12.10 -24.74 -14.43
C ALA A 342 -12.36 -23.31 -13.93
N VAL A 343 -11.35 -22.68 -13.34
CA VAL A 343 -11.46 -21.36 -12.69
C VAL A 343 -10.37 -20.39 -13.16
N ARG A 344 -10.72 -19.11 -13.23
CA ARG A 344 -9.79 -17.99 -13.46
C ARG A 344 -10.29 -16.71 -12.79
N ALA A 345 -9.45 -15.69 -12.71
CA ALA A 345 -9.87 -14.35 -12.31
C ALA A 345 -10.42 -13.57 -13.52
N ALA A 346 -11.36 -12.65 -13.29
CA ALA A 346 -11.86 -11.77 -14.34
C ALA A 346 -12.22 -10.38 -13.81
N VAL A 347 -12.14 -9.37 -14.68
CA VAL A 347 -12.69 -8.03 -14.44
C VAL A 347 -13.59 -7.69 -15.61
N GLN A 348 -14.85 -7.39 -15.32
CA GLN A 348 -15.82 -6.90 -16.28
C GLN A 348 -16.02 -5.40 -16.06
N THR A 349 -15.97 -4.65 -17.15
CA THR A 349 -16.34 -3.22 -17.18
C THR A 349 -17.51 -3.05 -18.13
N ASP A 350 -18.39 -2.09 -17.83
CA ASP A 350 -19.47 -1.67 -18.72
C ASP A 350 -19.08 -0.40 -19.50
N GLY A 351 -20.05 0.21 -20.19
CA GLY A 351 -19.84 1.39 -21.02
C GLY A 351 -19.34 1.06 -22.44
N THR A 352 -19.13 2.11 -23.24
CA THR A 352 -18.66 1.98 -24.62
C THR A 352 -17.24 1.38 -24.63
N GLY A 353 -17.10 0.20 -25.23
CA GLY A 353 -15.83 -0.55 -25.24
C GLY A 353 -15.59 -1.39 -23.98
N GLY A 354 -16.51 -1.39 -23.02
CA GLY A 354 -16.47 -2.27 -21.86
C GLY A 354 -16.58 -3.74 -22.24
N ALA A 355 -15.77 -4.57 -21.60
CA ALA A 355 -15.72 -6.02 -21.83
C ALA A 355 -15.25 -6.75 -20.57
N THR A 356 -15.40 -8.07 -20.58
CA THR A 356 -14.80 -8.94 -19.57
C THR A 356 -13.37 -9.30 -19.99
N THR A 357 -12.40 -8.90 -19.18
CA THR A 357 -10.99 -9.25 -19.31
C THR A 357 -10.65 -10.36 -18.33
N TYR A 358 -9.83 -11.32 -18.75
CA TYR A 358 -9.58 -12.55 -18.01
C TYR A 358 -8.10 -12.74 -17.70
N SER A 359 -7.82 -13.43 -16.60
CA SER A 359 -6.49 -13.98 -16.35
C SER A 359 -6.27 -15.25 -17.16
N ALA A 360 -5.05 -15.79 -17.08
CA ALA A 360 -4.83 -17.21 -17.39
C ALA A 360 -5.71 -18.10 -16.50
N TYR A 361 -6.00 -19.32 -16.96
CA TYR A 361 -6.67 -20.32 -16.14
C TYR A 361 -5.77 -20.87 -15.03
N HIS A 362 -6.38 -21.27 -13.91
CA HIS A 362 -5.70 -22.07 -12.91
C HIS A 362 -5.31 -23.44 -13.50
N THR A 363 -4.11 -23.93 -13.20
CA THR A 363 -3.60 -25.16 -13.84
C THR A 363 -4.24 -26.45 -13.31
N GLY A 364 -4.99 -26.37 -12.22
CA GLY A 364 -5.66 -27.53 -11.59
C GLY A 364 -4.74 -28.37 -10.71
N ALA A 365 -3.58 -27.84 -10.31
CA ALA A 365 -2.55 -28.59 -9.59
C ALA A 365 -2.87 -28.88 -8.11
N SER A 366 -4.08 -28.57 -7.62
CA SER A 366 -4.43 -28.67 -6.18
C SER A 366 -3.46 -27.86 -5.29
N THR A 367 -2.99 -26.72 -5.79
CA THR A 367 -2.14 -25.75 -5.08
C THR A 367 -2.70 -24.34 -5.23
N TRP A 368 -2.29 -23.44 -4.35
CA TRP A 368 -2.63 -22.02 -4.46
C TRP A 368 -1.83 -21.36 -5.59
N GLN A 369 -2.52 -20.62 -6.46
CA GLN A 369 -1.91 -19.83 -7.53
C GLN A 369 -2.46 -18.40 -7.50
N ARG A 370 -1.56 -17.42 -7.58
CA ARG A 370 -1.94 -16.02 -7.74
C ARG A 370 -2.26 -15.76 -9.20
N LEU A 371 -3.51 -15.40 -9.49
CA LEU A 371 -3.94 -14.96 -10.81
C LEU A 371 -4.13 -13.44 -10.81
N SER A 372 -3.87 -12.80 -11.96
CA SER A 372 -4.02 -11.35 -12.10
C SER A 372 -4.62 -10.95 -13.44
N VAL A 373 -5.29 -9.79 -13.45
CA VAL A 373 -5.95 -9.17 -14.61
C VAL A 373 -5.69 -7.67 -14.55
N THR A 374 -5.33 -7.06 -15.67
CA THR A 374 -5.19 -5.61 -15.81
C THR A 374 -6.13 -5.13 -16.90
N VAL A 375 -6.91 -4.07 -16.62
CA VAL A 375 -7.89 -3.51 -17.55
C VAL A 375 -7.91 -1.98 -17.46
N THR A 376 -8.10 -1.31 -18.59
CA THR A 376 -8.43 0.12 -18.62
C THR A 376 -9.93 0.29 -18.51
N VAL A 377 -10.37 1.05 -17.51
CA VAL A 377 -11.80 1.31 -17.27
C VAL A 377 -12.30 2.32 -18.30
N PRO A 378 -13.35 2.01 -19.08
CA PRO A 378 -13.91 2.95 -20.05
C PRO A 378 -14.36 4.26 -19.41
N ASP A 379 -14.23 5.38 -20.14
CA ASP A 379 -14.64 6.71 -19.65
C ASP A 379 -16.14 6.80 -19.33
N THR A 380 -16.96 5.97 -19.98
CA THR A 380 -18.41 5.91 -19.78
C THR A 380 -18.86 4.83 -18.79
N ALA A 381 -17.93 4.07 -18.18
CA ALA A 381 -18.28 2.96 -17.31
C ALA A 381 -19.11 3.42 -16.11
N THR A 382 -20.17 2.70 -15.76
CA THR A 382 -20.94 2.89 -14.54
C THR A 382 -20.60 1.86 -13.47
N THR A 383 -19.97 0.75 -13.84
CA THR A 383 -19.59 -0.32 -12.92
C THR A 383 -18.26 -0.99 -13.28
N ILE A 384 -17.62 -1.56 -12.26
CA ILE A 384 -16.54 -2.53 -12.39
C ILE A 384 -16.95 -3.77 -11.59
N THR A 385 -17.04 -4.92 -12.23
CA THR A 385 -17.35 -6.19 -11.57
C THR A 385 -16.12 -7.09 -11.57
N VAL A 386 -15.61 -7.43 -10.40
CA VAL A 386 -14.52 -8.40 -10.26
C VAL A 386 -15.10 -9.79 -10.00
N TYR A 387 -14.54 -10.80 -10.66
CA TYR A 387 -14.82 -12.21 -10.43
C TYR A 387 -13.61 -12.81 -9.71
N THR A 388 -13.76 -13.13 -8.43
CA THR A 388 -12.71 -13.87 -7.70
C THR A 388 -12.55 -15.27 -8.23
N ALA A 389 -13.67 -15.89 -8.63
CA ALA A 389 -13.69 -17.15 -9.34
C ALA A 389 -14.66 -17.05 -10.52
N TYR A 390 -14.14 -16.91 -11.74
CA TYR A 390 -14.89 -17.07 -12.98
C TYR A 390 -14.86 -18.55 -13.38
N LEU A 391 -16.01 -19.21 -13.29
CA LEU A 391 -16.16 -20.67 -13.32
C LEU A 391 -16.68 -21.14 -14.68
N THR A 392 -15.92 -22.04 -15.30
CA THR A 392 -16.16 -22.54 -16.68
C THR A 392 -16.27 -24.05 -16.80
N ALA A 393 -16.02 -24.78 -15.70
CA ALA A 393 -16.25 -26.22 -15.59
C ALA A 393 -16.60 -26.58 -14.14
N SER A 394 -17.22 -27.73 -13.91
CA SER A 394 -17.54 -28.20 -12.56
C SER A 394 -16.26 -28.40 -11.75
N CYS A 395 -16.20 -27.84 -10.54
CA CYS A 395 -15.02 -27.93 -9.69
C CYS A 395 -15.33 -27.58 -8.23
N THR A 396 -14.41 -27.96 -7.35
CA THR A 396 -14.24 -27.31 -6.03
C THR A 396 -13.15 -26.25 -6.16
N PHE A 397 -13.38 -25.08 -5.56
CA PHE A 397 -12.41 -23.99 -5.55
C PHE A 397 -12.32 -23.32 -4.18
N TYR A 398 -11.18 -22.70 -3.92
CA TYR A 398 -11.02 -21.74 -2.83
C TYR A 398 -10.46 -20.43 -3.38
N ALA A 399 -10.85 -19.32 -2.78
CA ALA A 399 -10.33 -17.99 -3.08
C ALA A 399 -9.84 -17.29 -1.81
N ALA A 400 -8.71 -16.58 -1.92
CA ALA A 400 -8.10 -15.81 -0.85
C ALA A 400 -7.48 -14.51 -1.39
N GLN A 401 -7.30 -13.52 -0.52
CA GLN A 401 -6.46 -12.35 -0.78
C GLN A 401 -6.79 -11.59 -2.09
N ALA A 402 -8.08 -11.32 -2.32
CA ALA A 402 -8.52 -10.56 -3.47
C ALA A 402 -8.15 -9.07 -3.31
N MET A 403 -7.47 -8.51 -4.32
CA MET A 403 -6.93 -7.15 -4.33
C MET A 403 -7.26 -6.47 -5.66
N LEU A 404 -7.95 -5.33 -5.62
CA LEU A 404 -8.12 -4.45 -6.78
C LEU A 404 -7.45 -3.11 -6.48
N THR A 405 -6.52 -2.70 -7.34
CA THR A 405 -5.80 -1.44 -7.20
C THR A 405 -5.84 -0.64 -8.50
N VAL A 406 -5.75 0.69 -8.39
CA VAL A 406 -5.41 1.53 -9.55
C VAL A 406 -3.97 1.20 -9.94
N GLY A 407 -3.69 1.08 -11.25
CA GLY A 407 -2.38 0.76 -11.80
C GLY A 407 -2.36 -0.34 -12.84
N SER A 408 -1.26 -0.41 -13.58
CA SER A 408 -0.97 -1.47 -14.56
C SER A 408 -0.32 -2.73 -13.96
N VAL A 409 -0.05 -2.73 -12.66
CA VAL A 409 0.59 -3.84 -11.94
C VAL A 409 -0.30 -4.26 -10.78
N ALA A 410 -0.60 -5.56 -10.68
CA ALA A 410 -1.35 -6.10 -9.57
C ALA A 410 -0.50 -6.08 -8.28
N ALA A 411 -1.03 -5.45 -7.24
CA ALA A 411 -0.35 -5.34 -5.94
C ALA A 411 -0.58 -6.60 -5.08
N ASP A 412 0.34 -6.86 -4.16
CA ASP A 412 0.13 -7.89 -3.14
C ASP A 412 -1.01 -7.50 -2.20
N TYR A 413 -1.65 -8.50 -1.61
CA TYR A 413 -2.80 -8.27 -0.76
C TYR A 413 -2.38 -7.56 0.52
N VAL A 414 -2.94 -6.37 0.72
CA VAL A 414 -2.86 -5.62 1.96
C VAL A 414 -4.26 -5.58 2.55
N PRO A 415 -4.51 -6.21 3.72
CA PRO A 415 -5.79 -6.11 4.41
C PRO A 415 -6.13 -4.64 4.64
N LEU A 416 -7.39 -4.27 4.41
CA LEU A 416 -7.90 -3.01 4.92
C LEU A 416 -7.85 -3.05 6.45
N HIS A 417 -7.66 -1.88 7.06
CA HIS A 417 -7.77 -1.78 8.50
C HIS A 417 -9.13 -2.33 8.94
N PRO A 418 -9.23 -3.16 10.01
CA PRO A 418 -10.48 -3.83 10.36
C PRO A 418 -11.66 -2.87 10.57
N ALA A 419 -11.41 -1.64 11.04
CA ALA A 419 -12.46 -0.63 11.16
C ALA A 419 -12.98 -0.15 9.79
N ASP A 420 -12.10 0.09 8.82
CA ASP A 420 -12.47 0.53 7.47
C ASP A 420 -13.19 -0.59 6.71
N ASP A 421 -12.69 -1.83 6.85
CA ASP A 421 -13.32 -3.00 6.24
C ASP A 421 -14.69 -3.25 6.86
N LEU A 422 -14.82 -3.12 8.18
CA LEU A 422 -16.10 -3.23 8.87
C LEU A 422 -17.04 -2.12 8.42
N GLU A 423 -16.61 -0.85 8.40
CA GLU A 423 -17.43 0.30 7.98
C GLU A 423 -17.96 0.10 6.55
N ARG A 424 -17.11 -0.38 5.64
CA ARG A 424 -17.53 -0.76 4.29
C ARG A 424 -18.45 -1.98 4.30
N CYS A 425 -18.26 -2.95 5.21
CA CYS A 425 -19.14 -4.10 5.34
C CYS A 425 -20.47 -3.80 6.05
N LEU A 426 -20.61 -2.66 6.75
CA LEU A 426 -21.78 -2.38 7.57
C LEU A 426 -23.06 -2.39 6.72
N ARG A 427 -23.94 -3.30 7.12
CA ARG A 427 -25.34 -3.30 6.69
C ARG A 427 -26.14 -2.45 7.64
N TYR A 428 -26.99 -1.62 7.08
CA TYR A 428 -27.94 -0.86 7.86
C TYR A 428 -29.33 -1.38 7.55
N TYR A 429 -29.87 -2.14 8.48
CA TYR A 429 -31.29 -2.44 8.56
C TYR A 429 -31.88 -1.61 9.69
N GLU A 430 -32.81 -0.75 9.35
CA GLU A 430 -33.56 0.05 10.32
C GLU A 430 -35.04 -0.22 10.10
N THR A 431 -35.75 -0.56 11.17
CA THR A 431 -37.19 -0.82 11.13
C THR A 431 -37.88 -0.02 12.22
N THR A 432 -39.03 0.55 11.88
CA THR A 432 -39.97 1.10 12.87
C THR A 432 -41.16 0.16 13.10
N VAL A 433 -41.24 -0.96 12.37
CA VAL A 433 -42.25 -2.00 12.59
C VAL A 433 -42.09 -2.54 14.01
N GLY A 434 -43.18 -2.57 14.77
CA GLY A 434 -43.21 -2.96 16.18
C GLY A 434 -43.12 -1.80 17.18
N ASP A 435 -42.79 -0.59 16.73
CA ASP A 435 -42.74 0.62 17.57
C ASP A 435 -43.64 1.73 17.01
N PRO A 436 -44.94 1.73 17.33
CA PRO A 436 -45.88 2.73 16.83
C PRO A 436 -45.54 4.16 17.28
N ALA A 437 -44.72 4.35 18.33
CA ALA A 437 -44.28 5.68 18.77
C ALA A 437 -43.11 6.23 17.93
N GLY A 438 -42.33 5.35 17.30
CA GLY A 438 -41.20 5.71 16.44
C GLY A 438 -41.54 5.85 14.95
N VAL A 439 -42.78 5.54 14.53
CA VAL A 439 -43.18 5.64 13.12
C VAL A 439 -43.54 7.09 12.77
N PRO A 440 -43.08 7.62 11.62
CA PRO A 440 -43.49 8.93 11.18
C PRO A 440 -45.02 9.03 10.98
N SER A 441 -45.62 10.15 11.41
CA SER A 441 -47.01 10.50 11.09
C SER A 441 -47.02 11.76 10.22
N ILE A 442 -47.92 11.81 9.22
CA ILE A 442 -48.07 12.98 8.35
C ILE A 442 -49.38 13.65 8.70
N ARG A 443 -49.33 14.93 9.06
CA ARG A 443 -50.50 15.77 9.33
C ARG A 443 -50.44 16.99 8.43
N GLY A 444 -51.55 17.37 7.83
CA GLY A 444 -51.62 18.54 6.95
C GLY A 444 -53.06 19.01 6.76
N ASN A 445 -53.22 20.10 6.01
CA ASN A 445 -54.52 20.60 5.59
C ASN A 445 -54.46 20.86 4.09
N GLY A 446 -55.30 20.16 3.31
CA GLY A 446 -55.36 20.32 1.86
C GLY A 446 -56.33 21.42 1.47
N ALA A 447 -55.97 22.23 0.47
CA ALA A 447 -56.87 23.23 -0.10
C ALA A 447 -57.99 22.60 -0.97
N GLY A 448 -57.81 21.34 -1.36
CA GLY A 448 -58.74 20.56 -2.19
C GLY A 448 -58.20 19.15 -2.43
N ALA A 449 -59.01 18.30 -3.04
CA ALA A 449 -58.60 16.96 -3.47
C ALA A 449 -57.34 17.03 -4.35
N GLY A 450 -56.39 16.12 -4.15
CA GLY A 450 -55.13 16.09 -4.91
C GLY A 450 -54.00 16.92 -4.30
N THR A 451 -54.21 17.65 -3.19
CA THR A 451 -53.11 18.38 -2.52
C THR A 451 -52.18 17.38 -1.85
N GLN A 452 -50.89 17.40 -2.22
CA GLN A 452 -49.84 16.57 -1.63
C GLN A 452 -49.22 17.26 -0.41
N PHE A 453 -48.97 16.49 0.63
CA PHE A 453 -48.22 16.94 1.81
C PHE A 453 -47.41 15.76 2.35
N GLY A 454 -46.24 16.03 2.92
CA GLY A 454 -45.31 14.99 3.31
C GLY A 454 -44.30 15.47 4.34
N GLY A 455 -43.36 14.59 4.66
CA GLY A 455 -42.23 14.89 5.51
C GLY A 455 -41.02 14.08 5.09
N THR A 456 -39.93 14.27 5.83
CA THR A 456 -38.66 13.59 5.60
C THR A 456 -38.37 12.68 6.80
N PHE A 457 -38.15 11.40 6.53
CA PHE A 457 -37.74 10.41 7.53
C PHE A 457 -36.21 10.36 7.56
N PHE A 458 -35.61 10.94 8.59
CA PHE A 458 -34.17 10.88 8.82
C PHE A 458 -33.78 9.52 9.39
N TYR A 459 -32.76 8.90 8.81
CA TYR A 459 -32.26 7.63 9.30
C TYR A 459 -31.44 7.81 10.58
N ARG A 460 -31.42 6.78 11.43
CA ARG A 460 -30.58 6.77 12.64
C ARG A 460 -29.07 6.80 12.35
N ALA A 461 -28.68 6.36 11.16
CA ALA A 461 -27.32 6.37 10.68
C ALA A 461 -27.29 6.65 9.17
N VAL A 462 -26.26 7.37 8.74
CA VAL A 462 -25.99 7.62 7.31
C VAL A 462 -25.79 6.28 6.62
N LYS A 463 -26.56 6.02 5.56
CA LYS A 463 -26.47 4.79 4.79
C LYS A 463 -25.30 4.88 3.79
N PRO A 464 -24.57 3.79 3.54
CA PRO A 464 -23.45 3.79 2.60
C PRO A 464 -23.93 4.02 1.16
N VAL A 465 -25.10 3.48 0.82
CA VAL A 465 -25.82 3.68 -0.44
C VAL A 465 -27.24 4.17 -0.16
N PRO A 466 -27.91 4.82 -1.13
CA PRO A 466 -29.36 5.03 -1.06
C PRO A 466 -30.07 3.72 -0.71
N PRO A 467 -30.79 3.62 0.42
CA PRO A 467 -31.41 2.39 0.86
C PRO A 467 -32.70 2.11 0.09
N THR A 468 -33.13 0.86 0.13
CA THR A 468 -34.53 0.51 -0.15
C THR A 468 -35.38 0.94 1.04
N PHE A 469 -36.19 1.97 0.85
CA PHE A 469 -37.17 2.44 1.82
C PHE A 469 -38.53 1.80 1.49
N THR A 470 -39.13 1.07 2.43
CA THR A 470 -40.38 0.33 2.22
C THR A 470 -41.40 0.65 3.30
N ARG A 471 -42.66 0.90 2.90
CA ARG A 471 -43.81 1.02 3.80
C ARG A 471 -44.36 -0.37 4.05
N VAL A 472 -44.37 -0.78 5.31
CA VAL A 472 -44.94 -2.04 5.77
C VAL A 472 -46.32 -1.78 6.37
N GLY A 473 -47.27 -2.67 6.11
CA GLY A 473 -48.62 -2.61 6.66
C GLY A 473 -49.59 -1.69 5.90
N THR A 474 -50.76 -1.48 6.52
CA THR A 474 -51.83 -0.58 6.02
C THR A 474 -52.07 0.45 7.09
N TRP A 475 -51.62 1.68 6.85
CA TRP A 475 -51.64 2.73 7.85
C TRP A 475 -53.06 3.25 8.01
N THR A 476 -53.38 3.79 9.18
CA THR A 476 -54.63 4.53 9.34
C THR A 476 -54.53 5.85 8.57
N VAL A 477 -55.60 6.18 7.86
CA VAL A 477 -55.72 7.39 7.04
C VAL A 477 -57.02 8.12 7.34
N SER A 478 -57.00 9.44 7.26
CA SER A 478 -58.17 10.31 7.34
C SER A 478 -58.04 11.43 6.31
N ASN A 479 -59.02 11.54 5.41
CA ASN A 479 -59.03 12.50 4.29
C ASN A 479 -57.77 12.49 3.41
N CYS A 480 -57.08 11.35 3.33
CA CYS A 480 -55.94 11.17 2.43
C CYS A 480 -55.76 9.71 2.02
N ASN A 481 -54.91 9.49 1.02
CA ASN A 481 -54.46 8.16 0.61
C ASN A 481 -53.46 7.56 1.61
N GLN A 482 -53.13 6.29 1.39
CA GLN A 482 -51.96 5.68 2.04
C GLN A 482 -50.68 6.47 1.73
N PRO A 483 -49.71 6.51 2.65
CA PRO A 483 -48.45 7.18 2.41
C PRO A 483 -47.72 6.50 1.25
N THR A 484 -47.20 7.33 0.35
CA THR A 484 -46.37 6.96 -0.78
C THR A 484 -44.93 7.36 -0.48
N LEU A 485 -43.99 6.53 -0.89
CA LEU A 485 -42.57 6.75 -0.67
C LEU A 485 -41.98 7.56 -1.81
N GLY A 486 -41.21 8.59 -1.46
CA GLY A 486 -40.42 9.38 -2.40
C GLY A 486 -39.03 8.79 -2.63
N ALA A 487 -38.13 9.60 -3.15
CA ALA A 487 -36.74 9.20 -3.33
C ALA A 487 -36.06 8.98 -1.97
N ALA A 488 -35.30 7.90 -1.84
CA ALA A 488 -34.45 7.63 -0.69
C ALA A 488 -33.04 8.18 -0.96
N GLY A 489 -32.58 9.11 -0.14
CA GLY A 489 -31.18 9.56 -0.11
C GLY A 489 -30.35 8.72 0.86
N ARG A 490 -29.11 9.11 1.15
CA ARG A 490 -28.25 8.43 2.15
C ARG A 490 -28.55 8.83 3.60
N TYR A 491 -29.18 9.99 3.78
CA TYR A 491 -29.45 10.59 5.10
C TYR A 491 -30.91 10.48 5.52
N ALA A 492 -31.81 10.45 4.53
CA ALA A 492 -33.24 10.43 4.74
C ALA A 492 -33.99 9.94 3.51
N ALA A 493 -35.26 9.57 3.69
CA ALA A 493 -36.21 9.37 2.61
C ALA A 493 -37.39 10.33 2.75
N ASP A 494 -37.89 10.81 1.61
CA ASP A 494 -39.15 11.55 1.60
C ASP A 494 -40.33 10.58 1.61
N PHE A 495 -41.40 10.97 2.27
CA PHE A 495 -42.66 10.23 2.26
C PHE A 495 -43.82 11.23 2.33
N TYR A 496 -44.87 10.97 1.55
CA TYR A 496 -45.97 11.92 1.37
C TYR A 496 -47.30 11.20 1.23
N THR A 497 -48.40 11.94 1.39
CA THR A 497 -49.73 11.48 1.05
C THR A 497 -50.48 12.56 0.27
N THR A 498 -51.60 12.18 -0.34
CA THR A 498 -52.45 13.07 -1.16
C THR A 498 -53.82 13.16 -0.51
N THR A 499 -54.30 14.38 -0.29
CA THR A 499 -55.64 14.64 0.25
C THR A 499 -56.76 14.21 -0.70
N LEU A 500 -57.87 13.73 -0.13
CA LEU A 500 -59.06 13.32 -0.90
C LEU A 500 -60.10 14.44 -1.04
N ALA A 501 -60.09 15.42 -0.15
CA ALA A 501 -60.93 16.62 -0.17
C ALA A 501 -60.25 17.78 0.58
N ALA A 502 -60.80 18.98 0.47
CA ALA A 502 -60.35 20.13 1.24
C ALA A 502 -60.52 19.88 2.76
N GLY A 503 -59.53 20.26 3.57
CA GLY A 503 -59.56 20.13 5.02
C GLY A 503 -58.38 19.33 5.59
N ALA A 504 -58.45 19.10 6.91
CA ALA A 504 -57.42 18.36 7.63
C ALA A 504 -57.29 16.94 7.10
N ALA A 505 -56.05 16.47 6.98
CA ALA A 505 -55.72 15.13 6.54
C ALA A 505 -54.56 14.57 7.37
N LEU A 506 -54.62 13.27 7.62
CA LEU A 506 -53.77 12.60 8.60
C LEU A 506 -53.51 11.16 8.20
N THR A 507 -52.25 10.73 8.24
CA THR A 507 -51.88 9.31 8.16
C THR A 507 -50.84 8.93 9.21
N TRP A 508 -50.99 7.75 9.83
CA TRP A 508 -50.10 7.24 10.87
C TRP A 508 -50.14 5.72 10.93
N ALA A 509 -49.05 5.10 11.39
CA ALA A 509 -49.05 3.70 11.76
C ALA A 509 -49.86 3.48 13.04
N SER A 510 -50.86 2.61 12.95
CA SER A 510 -51.83 2.36 14.03
C SER A 510 -51.66 1.02 14.71
N SER A 511 -50.85 0.14 14.13
CA SER A 511 -50.57 -1.20 14.65
C SER A 511 -49.07 -1.46 14.69
N THR A 512 -48.67 -2.48 15.44
CA THR A 512 -47.29 -2.98 15.46
C THR A 512 -46.85 -3.61 14.13
N ALA A 513 -47.79 -3.90 13.22
CA ALA A 513 -47.51 -4.38 11.87
C ALA A 513 -47.29 -3.23 10.86
N ASP A 514 -47.58 -1.98 11.26
CA ASP A 514 -47.39 -0.80 10.42
C ASP A 514 -46.03 -0.17 10.72
N GLY A 515 -45.34 0.26 9.67
CA GLY A 515 -44.08 0.98 9.83
C GLY A 515 -43.34 1.18 8.53
N VAL A 516 -42.06 1.49 8.67
CA VAL A 516 -41.13 1.53 7.54
C VAL A 516 -39.96 0.59 7.82
N THR A 517 -39.45 -0.01 6.76
CA THR A 517 -38.16 -0.71 6.76
C THR A 517 -37.22 0.02 5.81
N VAL A 518 -35.98 0.20 6.28
CA VAL A 518 -34.90 0.85 5.56
C VAL A 518 -33.77 -0.15 5.46
N GLU A 519 -33.53 -0.66 4.26
CA GLU A 519 -32.48 -1.63 4.01
C GLU A 519 -31.44 -1.02 3.06
N ALA A 520 -30.27 -0.69 3.61
CA ALA A 520 -29.10 -0.38 2.81
C ALA A 520 -28.28 -1.66 2.66
N ASN A 521 -28.56 -2.42 1.59
CA ASN A 521 -27.68 -3.46 1.09
C ASN A 521 -26.89 -2.90 -0.09
N PRO A 522 -25.63 -2.48 0.13
CA PRO A 522 -24.76 -1.98 -0.92
C PRO A 522 -24.27 -3.06 -1.90
#